data_AF-A0A453B4A8-F1
#
_entry.id   AF-A0A453B4A8-F1
#
_cell.length_a   1.000
_cell.length_b   1.000
_cell.length_c   1.000
_cell.angle_alpha   90.00
_cell.angle_beta   90.00
_cell.angle_gamma   90.00
#
_symmetry.space_group_name_H-M   'P 1'
#
loop_
_entity.id
_entity.type
_entity.pdbx_description
1 polymer ?
#
loop_
_entity_poly.entity_id
_entity_poly.type
_entity_poly.pdbx_seq_one_letter_code
_entity_poly.pdbx_strand_id
1 'polypeptide(L)'
;FMTEMKETAFIMQNVSSRSLVVVDELGRATSSSDGLAIAWSCCEHLLSLKGYTVFATHMEGLSELATMYPNVKVLHFEVDLRNGLLDFKFRLKDGVRRVPHYGLLLARVAGLPTSVIDTATSITSRITEQ
;
A
#
# COMPACT_ATOMS: atom_id res chain seq x y z
N PHE A 1 8.55 -8.55 12.03
CA PHE A 1 7.76 -9.55 11.30
C PHE A 1 7.03 -10.54 12.21
N MET A 2 7.70 -11.34 13.05
CA MET A 2 6.98 -12.32 13.92
C MET A 2 5.87 -11.68 14.80
N THR A 3 6.11 -10.51 15.40
CA THR A 3 5.07 -9.80 16.18
C THR A 3 3.87 -9.40 15.32
N GLU A 4 4.11 -8.79 14.17
CA GLU A 4 3.08 -8.43 13.18
C GLU A 4 2.25 -9.64 12.74
N MET A 5 2.89 -10.80 12.52
CA MET A 5 2.17 -12.04 12.19
C MET A 5 1.35 -12.60 13.36
N LYS A 6 1.82 -12.46 14.60
CA LYS A 6 1.04 -12.85 15.79
C LYS A 6 -0.18 -11.96 15.99
N GLU A 7 -0.04 -10.65 15.80
CA GLU A 7 -1.15 -9.68 15.86
C GLU A 7 -2.17 -9.97 14.76
N THR A 8 -1.69 -10.20 13.53
CA THR A 8 -2.53 -10.58 12.39
C THR A 8 -3.26 -11.89 12.67
N ALA A 9 -2.57 -12.93 13.15
CA ALA A 9 -3.18 -14.21 13.50
C ALA A 9 -4.26 -14.05 14.57
N PHE A 10 -4.01 -13.24 15.60
CA PHE A 10 -5.00 -12.94 16.63
C PHE A 10 -6.26 -12.30 16.02
N ILE A 11 -6.11 -11.31 15.13
CA ILE A 11 -7.23 -10.69 14.43
C ILE A 11 -7.98 -11.74 13.60
N MET A 12 -7.29 -12.52 12.76
CA MET A 12 -7.92 -13.50 11.86
C MET A 12 -8.68 -14.60 12.59
N GLN A 13 -8.25 -14.96 13.80
CA GLN A 13 -8.91 -15.97 14.64
C GLN A 13 -10.14 -15.44 15.40
N ASN A 14 -10.26 -14.12 15.59
CA ASN A 14 -11.29 -13.52 16.45
C ASN A 14 -12.25 -12.57 15.71
N VAL A 15 -11.97 -12.26 14.45
CA VAL A 15 -12.81 -11.39 13.62
C VAL A 15 -14.17 -12.05 13.32
N SER A 16 -15.22 -11.24 13.28
CA SER A 16 -16.57 -11.65 12.88
C SER A 16 -17.18 -10.64 11.91
N SER A 17 -18.36 -10.94 11.37
CA SER A 17 -19.12 -10.01 10.53
C SER A 17 -19.52 -8.70 11.23
N ARG A 18 -19.39 -8.63 12.56
CA ARG A 18 -19.67 -7.43 13.37
C ARG A 18 -18.43 -6.58 13.68
N SER A 19 -17.26 -7.03 13.26
CA SER A 19 -15.99 -6.36 13.52
C SER A 19 -15.72 -5.24 12.51
N LEU A 20 -15.06 -4.17 12.96
CA LEU A 20 -14.35 -3.22 12.11
C LEU A 20 -12.86 -3.54 12.19
N VAL A 21 -12.26 -3.87 11.05
CA VAL A 21 -10.83 -4.20 10.95
C VAL A 21 -10.12 -3.04 10.24
N VAL A 22 -9.03 -2.57 10.84
CA VAL A 22 -8.14 -1.56 10.25
C VAL A 22 -6.75 -2.15 10.18
N VAL A 23 -6.21 -2.24 8.97
CA VAL A 23 -4.87 -2.77 8.71
C VAL A 23 -4.03 -1.66 8.07
N ASP A 24 -2.82 -1.49 8.58
CA ASP A 24 -1.89 -0.46 8.11
C ASP A 24 -0.55 -1.10 7.71
N GLU A 25 -0.32 -1.20 6.40
CA GLU A 25 0.94 -1.64 5.79
C GLU A 25 1.41 -3.03 6.23
N LEU A 26 0.50 -4.01 6.22
CA LEU A 26 0.78 -5.41 6.52
C LEU A 26 1.74 -6.02 5.49
N GLY A 27 2.76 -6.74 5.98
CA GLY A 27 3.68 -7.50 5.14
C GLY A 27 4.88 -6.69 4.62
N ARG A 28 5.09 -5.47 5.12
CA ARG A 28 6.21 -4.60 4.68
C ARG A 28 7.60 -5.08 5.12
N ALA A 29 7.69 -5.97 6.12
CA ALA A 29 8.94 -6.38 6.76
C ALA A 29 9.48 -7.73 6.25
N THR A 30 9.03 -8.18 5.08
CA THR A 30 9.47 -9.41 4.41
C THR A 30 9.70 -9.15 2.92
N SER A 31 10.00 -10.19 2.13
CA SER A 31 10.09 -10.08 0.67
C SER A 31 8.78 -9.51 0.10
N SER A 32 8.87 -8.67 -0.95
CA SER A 32 7.68 -8.04 -1.52
C SER A 32 6.65 -9.06 -2.02
N SER A 33 7.10 -10.19 -2.54
CA SER A 33 6.23 -11.28 -3.01
C SER A 33 5.52 -11.99 -1.86
N ASP A 34 6.24 -12.33 -0.78
CA ASP A 34 5.63 -13.02 0.36
C ASP A 34 4.70 -12.07 1.12
N GLY A 35 5.11 -10.81 1.27
CA GLY A 35 4.30 -9.76 1.89
C GLY A 35 2.98 -9.56 1.15
N LEU A 36 3.03 -9.44 -0.18
CA LEU A 36 1.83 -9.33 -1.02
C LEU A 36 0.95 -10.57 -0.88
N ALA A 37 1.50 -11.77 -0.98
CA ALA A 37 0.74 -13.01 -0.89
C ALA A 37 0.02 -13.16 0.47
N ILE A 38 0.72 -12.84 1.57
CA ILE A 38 0.13 -12.88 2.93
C ILE A 38 -0.96 -11.83 3.06
N ALA A 39 -0.71 -10.58 2.66
CA ALA A 39 -1.68 -9.50 2.74
C ALA A 39 -2.94 -9.81 1.91
N TRP A 40 -2.75 -10.36 0.71
CA TRP A 40 -3.83 -10.79 -0.17
C TRP A 40 -4.70 -11.86 0.48
N SER A 41 -4.08 -12.93 0.98
CA SER A 41 -4.81 -14.02 1.63
C SER A 41 -5.57 -13.53 2.87
N CYS A 42 -5.01 -12.58 3.63
CA CYS A 42 -5.71 -11.93 4.74
C CYS A 42 -6.93 -11.14 4.26
N CYS A 43 -6.83 -10.37 3.17
CA CYS A 43 -7.96 -9.67 2.58
C CYS A 43 -9.09 -10.63 2.16
N GLU A 44 -8.76 -11.73 1.49
CA GLU A 44 -9.75 -12.74 1.09
C GLU A 44 -10.45 -13.40 2.28
N HIS A 45 -9.70 -13.72 3.34
CA HIS A 45 -10.27 -14.24 4.58
C HIS A 45 -11.26 -13.23 5.19
N LEU A 46 -10.87 -11.97 5.31
CA LEU A 46 -11.75 -10.90 5.83
C LEU A 46 -12.99 -10.69 4.96
N LEU A 47 -12.85 -10.76 3.63
CA LEU A 47 -13.95 -10.67 2.69
C LEU A 47 -14.96 -11.80 2.87
N SER A 48 -14.50 -13.03 3.11
CA SER A 48 -15.36 -14.20 3.32
C SER A 48 -16.29 -14.04 4.53
N LEU A 49 -15.82 -13.33 5.56
CA LEU A 49 -16.56 -13.04 6.78
C LEU A 49 -17.53 -11.85 6.65
N LYS A 50 -17.42 -11.07 5.56
CA LYS A 50 -18.20 -9.85 5.30
C LYS A 50 -18.10 -8.81 6.42
N GLY A 51 -16.95 -8.74 7.10
CA GLY A 51 -16.63 -7.69 8.07
C GLY A 51 -16.28 -6.37 7.38
N TYR A 52 -16.46 -5.25 8.08
CA TYR A 52 -16.00 -3.95 7.57
C TYR A 52 -14.49 -3.86 7.71
N THR A 53 -13.79 -3.64 6.59
CA THR A 53 -12.33 -3.60 6.57
C THR A 53 -11.83 -2.35 5.87
N VAL A 54 -10.89 -1.65 6.51
CA VAL A 54 -10.04 -0.64 5.89
C VAL A 54 -8.62 -1.19 5.85
N PHE A 55 -8.05 -1.28 4.65
CA PHE A 55 -6.71 -1.83 4.45
C PHE A 55 -5.84 -0.79 3.74
N ALA A 56 -4.96 -0.13 4.48
CA ALA A 56 -3.97 0.79 3.93
C ALA A 56 -2.73 0.02 3.51
N THR A 57 -2.25 0.26 2.29
CA THR A 57 -1.12 -0.47 1.72
C THR A 57 -0.39 0.32 0.63
N HIS A 58 0.93 0.12 0.54
CA HIS A 58 1.77 0.52 -0.58
C HIS A 58 1.83 -0.55 -1.69
N MET A 59 1.25 -1.73 -1.48
CA MET A 59 1.32 -2.85 -2.42
C MET A 59 0.28 -2.69 -3.54
N GLU A 60 0.72 -2.19 -4.70
CA GLU A 60 -0.18 -1.97 -5.85
C GLU A 60 -0.92 -3.24 -6.29
N GLY A 61 -0.30 -4.42 -6.12
CA GLY A 61 -0.90 -5.70 -6.48
C GLY A 61 -2.25 -5.95 -5.81
N LEU A 62 -2.46 -5.50 -4.57
CA LEU A 62 -3.73 -5.68 -3.85
C LEU A 62 -4.92 -5.00 -4.54
N SER A 63 -4.67 -4.01 -5.41
CA SER A 63 -5.75 -3.36 -6.17
C SER A 63 -6.50 -4.31 -7.10
N GLU A 64 -5.88 -5.42 -7.52
CA GLU A 64 -6.53 -6.42 -8.35
C GLU A 64 -7.72 -7.11 -7.65
N LEU A 65 -7.76 -7.13 -6.31
CA LEU A 65 -8.90 -7.64 -5.55
C LEU A 65 -10.22 -6.98 -5.97
N ALA A 66 -10.21 -5.69 -6.34
CA ALA A 66 -11.41 -5.00 -6.83
C ALA A 66 -11.91 -5.49 -8.19
N THR A 67 -11.09 -6.21 -8.95
CA THR A 67 -11.50 -6.82 -10.23
C THR A 67 -12.21 -8.16 -10.02
N MET A 68 -11.91 -8.85 -8.93
CA MET A 68 -12.48 -10.17 -8.60
C MET A 68 -13.67 -10.10 -7.64
N TYR A 69 -13.67 -9.11 -6.75
CA TYR A 69 -14.65 -9.00 -5.68
C TYR A 69 -15.44 -7.68 -5.78
N PRO A 70 -16.77 -7.74 -6.07
CA PRO A 70 -17.57 -6.53 -6.29
C PRO A 70 -17.76 -5.67 -5.03
N ASN A 71 -17.49 -6.23 -3.85
CA ASN A 71 -17.55 -5.54 -2.56
C ASN A 71 -16.20 -4.94 -2.12
N VAL A 72 -15.16 -5.02 -2.97
CA VAL A 72 -13.88 -4.36 -2.74
C VAL A 72 -13.85 -3.04 -3.50
N LYS A 73 -13.46 -1.97 -2.80
CA LYS A 73 -13.29 -0.64 -3.39
C LYS A 73 -11.88 -0.16 -3.15
N VAL A 74 -11.17 0.18 -4.23
CA VAL A 74 -9.84 0.80 -4.14
C VAL A 74 -10.00 2.31 -4.06
N LEU A 75 -9.35 2.90 -3.07
CA LEU A 75 -9.26 4.33 -2.86
C LEU A 75 -7.79 4.74 -2.75
N HIS A 76 -7.49 6.00 -3.07
CA HIS A 76 -6.19 6.60 -2.85
C HIS A 76 -6.33 8.02 -2.29
N PHE A 77 -5.29 8.51 -1.62
CA PHE A 77 -5.20 9.93 -1.28
C PHE A 77 -4.75 10.74 -2.49
N GLU A 78 -5.52 11.77 -2.81
CA GLU A 78 -5.23 12.68 -3.90
C GLU A 78 -3.97 13.52 -3.60
N VAL A 79 -3.09 13.59 -4.59
CA VAL A 79 -1.82 14.30 -4.53
C VAL A 79 -1.58 14.99 -5.86
N ASP A 80 -1.30 16.28 -5.89
CA ASP A 80 -0.97 16.98 -7.14
C ASP A 80 0.53 17.22 -7.25
N LEU A 81 1.02 17.48 -8.46
CA LEU A 81 2.38 17.95 -8.69
C LEU A 81 2.36 19.45 -8.94
N ARG A 82 3.02 20.21 -8.07
CA ARG A 82 3.21 21.66 -8.24
C ARG A 82 4.70 21.96 -8.19
N ASN A 83 5.24 22.52 -9.27
CA ASN A 83 6.67 22.87 -9.39
C ASN A 83 7.62 21.70 -9.08
N GLY A 84 7.22 20.47 -9.43
CA GLY A 84 8.02 19.26 -9.17
C GLY A 84 7.97 18.75 -7.72
N LEU A 85 7.06 19.28 -6.90
CA LEU A 85 6.82 18.88 -5.50
C LEU A 85 5.43 18.25 -5.34
N LEU A 86 5.31 17.33 -4.39
CA LEU A 86 4.04 16.69 -4.02
C LEU A 86 3.19 17.66 -3.18
N ASP A 87 1.95 17.90 -3.62
CA ASP A 87 0.94 18.70 -2.93
C ASP A 87 -0.20 17.79 -2.46
N PHE A 88 -0.15 17.40 -1.18
CA PHE A 88 -1.10 16.47 -0.56
C PHE A 88 -2.45 17.14 -0.30
N LYS A 89 -3.53 16.62 -0.89
CA LYS A 89 -4.88 17.16 -0.73
C LYS A 89 -5.64 16.59 0.47
N PHE A 90 -5.12 15.51 1.07
CA PHE A 90 -5.77 14.77 2.17
C PHE A 90 -7.22 14.36 1.85
N ARG A 91 -7.53 14.17 0.57
CA ARG A 91 -8.85 13.79 0.06
C ARG A 91 -8.79 12.40 -0.55
N LEU A 92 -9.71 11.51 -0.15
CA LEU A 92 -9.84 10.20 -0.77
C LEU A 92 -10.52 10.31 -2.14
N LYS A 93 -10.00 9.54 -3.10
CA LYS A 93 -10.52 9.42 -4.46
C LYS A 93 -10.62 7.96 -4.85
N ASP A 94 -11.58 7.69 -5.74
CA ASP A 94 -11.83 6.34 -6.25
C ASP A 94 -10.73 5.89 -7.22
N GLY A 95 -10.45 4.59 -7.21
CA GLY A 95 -9.52 3.94 -8.11
C GLY A 95 -8.07 3.97 -7.64
N VAL A 96 -7.20 3.36 -8.45
CA VAL A 96 -5.76 3.35 -8.25
C VAL A 96 -5.18 4.66 -8.76
N ARG A 97 -4.19 5.20 -8.03
CA ARG A 97 -3.36 6.29 -8.53
C ARG A 97 -1.91 5.87 -8.53
N ARG A 98 -1.29 5.93 -9.72
CA ARG A 98 0.14 5.74 -9.89
C ARG A 98 0.80 7.09 -10.07
N VAL A 99 1.73 7.41 -9.17
CA VAL A 99 2.63 8.56 -9.35
C VAL A 99 4.02 7.97 -9.58
N PRO A 100 4.59 8.10 -10.79
CA PRO A 100 5.92 7.61 -11.07
C PRO A 100 6.93 8.15 -10.07
N HIS A 101 7.77 7.26 -9.56
CA HIS A 101 8.84 7.61 -8.61
C HIS A 101 8.38 8.40 -7.38
N TYR A 102 7.17 8.13 -6.88
CA TYR A 102 6.59 8.82 -5.73
C TYR A 102 7.56 8.92 -4.53
N GLY A 103 8.27 7.83 -4.21
CA GLY A 103 9.25 7.82 -3.13
C GLY A 103 10.43 8.78 -3.35
N LEU A 104 10.93 8.91 -4.58
CA LEU A 104 12.01 9.85 -4.91
C LEU A 104 11.50 11.31 -4.87
N LEU A 105 10.27 11.55 -5.31
CA LEU A 105 9.62 12.86 -5.19
C LEU A 105 9.46 13.25 -3.71
N LEU A 106 9.01 12.32 -2.87
CA LEU A 106 8.88 12.52 -1.44
C LEU A 106 10.24 12.80 -0.78
N ALA A 107 11.26 12.05 -1.15
CA ALA A 107 12.62 12.24 -0.65
C ALA A 107 13.18 13.63 -0.99
N ARG A 108 12.91 14.14 -2.19
CA ARG A 108 13.26 15.52 -2.58
C ARG A 108 12.53 16.55 -1.72
N VAL A 109 11.22 16.38 -1.49
CA VAL A 109 10.43 17.25 -0.61
C VAL A 109 10.93 17.21 0.83
N ALA A 110 11.39 16.04 1.30
CA ALA A 110 11.98 15.86 2.63
C ALA A 110 13.37 16.48 2.78
N GLY A 111 13.95 17.03 1.70
CA GLY A 111 15.24 17.72 1.74
C GLY A 111 16.46 16.79 1.67
N LEU A 112 16.32 15.58 1.11
CA LEU A 112 17.48 14.74 0.83
C LEU A 112 18.43 15.46 -0.14
N PRO A 113 19.77 15.33 0.03
CA PRO A 113 20.73 15.96 -0.85
C PRO A 113 20.51 15.56 -2.32
N THR A 114 20.61 16.53 -3.23
CA THR A 114 20.39 16.30 -4.67
C THR A 114 21.25 15.17 -5.22
N SER A 115 22.52 15.08 -4.79
CA SER A 115 23.43 13.99 -5.18
C SER A 115 22.91 12.59 -4.80
N VAL A 116 22.23 12.47 -3.66
CA VAL A 116 21.60 11.20 -3.22
C VAL A 116 20.39 10.89 -4.10
N ILE A 117 19.54 11.88 -4.39
CA ILE A 117 18.37 11.71 -5.26
C ILE A 117 18.78 11.33 -6.69
N ASP A 118 19.81 11.97 -7.25
CA ASP A 118 20.30 11.69 -8.60
C ASP A 118 20.87 10.27 -8.70
N THR A 119 21.61 9.85 -7.67
CA THR A 119 22.11 8.47 -7.56
C THR A 119 20.96 7.47 -7.48
N ALA A 120 19.98 7.72 -6.61
CA ALA A 120 18.82 6.85 -6.44
C ALA A 120 17.99 6.75 -7.73
N THR A 121 17.79 7.87 -8.44
CA THR A 121 17.12 7.91 -9.74
C THR A 121 17.84 7.03 -10.76
N SER A 122 19.17 7.14 -10.82
CA SER A 122 20.01 6.34 -11.72
C SER A 122 19.93 4.83 -11.42
N ILE A 123 19.89 4.46 -10.14
CA ILE A 123 19.73 3.06 -9.70
C ILE A 123 18.34 2.54 -10.09
N THR A 124 17.28 3.30 -9.82
CA THR A 124 15.90 2.90 -10.16
C THR A 124 15.72 2.66 -11.66
N SER A 125 16.27 3.51 -12.52
CA SER A 125 16.23 3.30 -13.97
C SER A 125 16.83 1.95 -14.37
N ARG A 126 17.97 1.56 -13.80
CA ARG A 126 18.63 0.28 -14.09
C ARG A 126 17.85 -0.94 -13.59
N ILE A 127 17.16 -0.83 -12.45
CA ILE A 127 16.36 -1.92 -11.89
C ILE A 127 15.09 -2.14 -12.74
N THR A 128 14.53 -1.07 -13.31
CA THR A 128 13.26 -1.12 -14.05
C THR A 128 13.44 -1.52 -15.53
N GLU A 129 14.66 -1.41 -16.06
CA GLU A 129 15.04 -1.88 -17.40
C GLU A 129 15.35 -3.38 -17.47
N GLN A 130 15.37 -4.09 -16.33
CA GLN A 130 15.49 -5.55 -16.22
C GLN A 130 14.12 -6.19 -16.00
#